data_AF-J9G5F0-F1
#
_entry.id   AF-J9G5F0-F1
#
_cell.length_a   1.000
_cell.length_b   1.000
_cell.length_c   1.000
_cell.angle_alpha   90.00
_cell.angle_beta   90.00
_cell.angle_gamma   90.00
#
_symmetry.space_group_name_H-M   'P 1'
#
loop_
_entity.id
_entity.type
_entity.pdbx_description
1 polymer ?
#
loop_
_entity_poly.entity_id
_entity_poly.type
_entity_poly.pdbx_seq_one_letter_code
_entity_poly.pdbx_strand_id
1 'polypeptide(L)'
;MPKDVEIKPVIPKRVKVLGFEIENGRITVDFGGEYYEMNAVREVLCRAAVVQSLVQIDEIESVAFEVEGNPLTDADGKVVGNMRAEDFIKSTGSALHSYEKTDLTLYFGNEEGTALVKEAWKEVRHNTNMPIEKLVVERLMEGPDSGQHQPVLAPEVRLIGTSVKDGICYVNFDENFLRQESEIDPALQVEAVVRSIIENGKGIRLVQILINGKDGQNYKGISLEQPFGIEPVRKEGEKQ
;
A
#
# COMPACT_ATOMS: atom_id res chain seq x y z
N MET A 1 0.68 36.86 20.81
CA MET A 1 1.86 36.37 20.07
C MET A 1 2.37 35.13 20.80
N PRO A 2 2.42 33.94 20.19
CA PRO A 2 2.97 32.78 20.88
C PRO A 2 4.49 32.87 20.96
N LYS A 3 5.00 32.41 22.10
CA LYS A 3 6.37 32.53 22.61
C LYS A 3 7.39 31.77 21.76
N ASP A 4 8.62 32.26 21.74
CA ASP A 4 9.81 31.66 21.13
C ASP A 4 9.85 30.13 21.31
N VAL A 5 9.59 29.41 20.22
CA VAL A 5 9.79 27.96 20.16
C VAL A 5 11.29 27.74 19.99
N GLU A 6 11.93 27.09 20.95
CA GLU A 6 13.33 26.71 20.87
C GLU A 6 13.52 25.71 19.70
N ILE A 7 13.93 26.20 18.53
CA ILE A 7 14.12 25.37 17.33
C ILE A 7 15.37 24.52 17.52
N LYS A 8 15.20 23.23 17.74
CA LYS A 8 16.30 22.27 17.74
C LYS A 8 16.63 21.84 16.31
N PRO A 9 17.91 21.76 15.91
CA PRO A 9 18.29 21.31 14.58
C PRO A 9 17.76 19.90 14.32
N VAL A 10 17.37 19.61 13.09
CA VAL A 10 16.78 18.33 12.66
C VAL A 10 17.78 17.19 12.90
N ILE A 11 18.96 17.31 12.31
CA ILE A 11 20.08 16.40 12.55
C ILE A 11 20.78 16.85 13.84
N PRO A 12 20.91 15.98 14.87
CA PRO A 12 21.68 16.32 16.06
C PRO A 12 23.12 16.68 15.68
N LYS A 13 23.73 17.67 16.36
CA LYS A 13 25.11 18.12 16.10
C LYS A 13 26.18 17.00 16.12
N ARG A 14 25.88 15.87 16.77
CA ARG A 14 26.78 14.71 16.88
C ARG A 14 26.66 13.74 15.70
N VAL A 15 25.53 13.75 15.00
CA VAL A 15 25.30 12.88 13.83
C VAL A 15 25.91 13.53 12.61
N LYS A 16 26.78 12.80 11.92
CA LYS A 16 27.39 13.24 10.67
C LYS A 16 26.67 12.64 9.48
N VAL A 17 26.60 13.41 8.40
CA VAL A 17 26.27 12.90 7.07
C VAL A 17 27.60 12.67 6.36
N LEU A 18 27.86 11.44 5.94
CA LEU A 18 29.08 11.04 5.24
C LEU A 18 28.99 11.33 3.73
N GLY A 19 27.80 11.18 3.15
CA GLY A 19 27.56 11.42 1.74
C GLY A 19 26.10 11.21 1.35
N PHE A 20 25.83 11.37 0.06
CA PHE A 20 24.56 10.99 -0.54
C PHE A 20 24.75 10.57 -2.00
N GLU A 21 23.83 9.76 -2.51
CA GLU A 21 23.76 9.34 -3.91
C GLU A 21 22.33 9.50 -4.42
N ILE A 22 22.16 9.89 -5.69
CA ILE A 22 20.85 10.02 -6.32
C ILE A 22 20.81 9.10 -7.53
N GLU A 23 19.82 8.21 -7.56
CA GLU A 23 19.62 7.25 -8.64
C GLU A 23 18.11 7.02 -8.86
N ASN A 24 17.62 7.17 -10.10
CA ASN A 24 16.24 6.86 -10.49
C ASN A 24 15.16 7.47 -9.58
N GLY A 25 15.31 8.74 -9.20
CA GLY A 25 14.35 9.43 -8.32
C GLY A 25 14.44 9.03 -6.85
N ARG A 26 15.45 8.26 -6.44
CA ARG A 26 15.76 7.92 -5.05
C ARG A 26 17.03 8.63 -4.61
N ILE A 27 17.02 9.27 -3.44
CA ILE A 27 18.23 9.74 -2.76
C ILE A 27 18.59 8.82 -1.60
N THR A 28 19.81 8.28 -1.60
CA THR A 28 20.38 7.54 -0.47
C THR A 28 21.26 8.48 0.33
N VAL A 29 21.01 8.61 1.64
CA VAL A 29 21.81 9.46 2.54
C VAL A 29 22.60 8.56 3.49
N ASP A 30 23.92 8.66 3.46
CA ASP A 30 24.82 7.90 4.32
C ASP A 30 25.18 8.72 5.56
N PHE A 31 24.94 8.15 6.74
CA PHE A 31 25.22 8.74 8.04
C PHE A 31 26.40 8.05 8.72
N GLY A 32 27.08 8.77 9.63
CA GLY A 32 28.09 8.17 10.50
C GLY A 32 27.45 7.28 11.58
N GLY A 33 28.25 6.39 12.19
CA GLY A 33 27.79 5.47 13.24
C GLY A 33 27.11 6.15 14.43
N GLU A 34 27.37 7.44 14.66
CA GLU A 34 26.71 8.25 15.68
C GLU A 34 25.17 8.32 15.48
N TYR A 35 24.66 7.96 14.29
CA TYR A 35 23.23 7.82 14.03
C TYR A 35 22.54 6.84 14.99
N TYR A 36 23.17 5.68 15.26
CA TYR A 36 22.63 4.65 16.15
C TYR A 36 22.67 5.03 17.64
N GLU A 37 23.42 6.07 18.00
CA GLU A 37 23.44 6.57 19.38
C GLU A 37 22.21 7.43 19.71
N MET A 38 21.40 7.79 18.71
CA MET A 38 20.16 8.52 18.94
C MET A 38 19.16 7.66 19.71
N ASN A 39 18.48 8.26 20.70
CA ASN A 39 17.32 7.61 21.28
C ASN A 39 16.21 7.47 20.22
N ALA A 40 15.36 6.46 20.37
CA ALA A 40 14.33 6.11 19.38
C ALA A 40 13.50 7.32 18.94
N VAL A 41 12.96 8.11 19.88
CA VAL A 41 12.14 9.29 19.54
C VAL A 41 12.92 10.30 18.69
N ARG A 42 14.19 10.54 19.05
CA ARG A 42 15.05 11.50 18.34
C ARG A 42 15.48 11.02 16.96
N GLU A 43 15.82 9.74 16.85
CA GLU A 43 16.16 9.09 15.58
C GLU A 43 15.03 9.27 14.60
N VAL A 44 13.80 8.91 14.99
CA VAL A 44 12.73 8.94 14.01
C VAL A 44 12.31 10.37 13.67
N LEU A 45 12.36 11.33 14.62
CA LEU A 45 12.14 12.75 14.29
C LEU A 45 13.19 13.28 13.31
N CYS A 46 14.45 12.86 13.45
CA CYS A 46 15.52 13.19 12.51
C CYS A 46 15.22 12.62 11.14
N ARG A 47 14.92 11.31 11.08
CA ARG A 47 14.58 10.60 9.84
C ARG A 47 13.39 11.24 9.12
N ALA A 48 12.29 11.46 9.82
CA ALA A 48 11.08 12.07 9.27
C ALA A 48 11.35 13.46 8.66
N ALA A 49 12.09 14.30 9.38
CA ALA A 49 12.35 15.65 8.91
C ALA A 49 13.34 15.68 7.73
N VAL A 50 14.31 14.77 7.67
CA VAL A 50 15.17 14.61 6.49
C VAL A 50 14.36 14.13 5.29
N VAL A 51 13.53 13.09 5.45
CA VAL A 51 12.69 12.59 4.35
C VAL A 51 11.75 13.68 3.83
N GLN A 52 11.00 14.34 4.73
CA GLN A 52 10.10 15.43 4.36
C GLN A 52 10.82 16.60 3.67
N SER A 53 12.09 16.85 3.99
CA SER A 53 12.85 17.92 3.35
C SER A 53 13.35 17.53 1.96
N LEU A 54 13.79 16.27 1.78
CA LEU A 54 14.42 15.84 0.53
C LEU A 54 13.41 15.52 -0.58
N VAL A 55 12.25 14.97 -0.22
CA VAL A 55 11.14 14.71 -1.17
C VAL A 55 10.42 15.99 -1.64
N GLN A 56 10.81 17.16 -1.13
CA GLN A 56 10.34 18.45 -1.67
C GLN A 56 11.10 18.86 -2.95
N ILE A 57 12.17 18.15 -3.29
CA ILE A 57 12.89 18.34 -4.55
C ILE A 57 12.10 17.57 -5.62
N ASP A 58 11.69 18.25 -6.69
CA ASP A 58 10.76 17.72 -7.71
C ASP A 58 11.23 16.39 -8.32
N GLU A 59 12.53 16.18 -8.49
CA GLU A 59 13.09 14.94 -9.04
C GLU A 59 13.25 13.80 -8.01
N ILE A 60 12.96 14.02 -6.72
CA ILE A 60 13.13 13.03 -5.65
C ILE A 60 11.78 12.47 -5.20
N GLU A 61 11.55 11.21 -5.56
CA GLU A 61 10.37 10.45 -5.17
C GLU A 61 10.49 9.76 -3.82
N SER A 62 11.70 9.32 -3.46
CA SER A 62 11.94 8.54 -2.23
C SER A 62 13.34 8.73 -1.67
N VAL A 63 13.49 8.37 -0.39
CA VAL A 63 14.72 8.55 0.38
C VAL A 63 15.10 7.23 1.06
N ALA A 64 16.34 6.78 0.90
CA ALA A 64 16.91 5.64 1.62
C ALA A 64 18.00 6.13 2.58
N PHE A 65 18.19 5.43 3.70
CA PHE A 65 19.22 5.76 4.69
C PHE A 65 20.24 4.64 4.77
N GLU A 66 21.51 5.04 4.88
CA GLU A 66 22.62 4.16 5.20
C GLU A 66 23.35 4.68 6.44
N VAL A 67 24.03 3.76 7.13
CA VAL A 67 24.95 4.10 8.21
C VAL A 67 26.27 3.39 7.94
N GLU A 68 27.31 4.19 7.69
CA GLU A 68 28.65 3.74 7.31
C GLU A 68 28.61 2.78 6.11
N GLY A 69 27.82 3.15 5.09
CA GLY A 69 27.65 2.41 3.83
C GLY A 69 26.83 1.11 3.95
N ASN A 70 26.18 0.86 5.09
CA ASN A 70 25.26 -0.26 5.25
C ASN A 70 23.82 0.23 5.29
N PRO A 71 22.85 -0.49 4.71
CA PRO A 71 21.43 -0.12 4.82
C PRO A 71 21.02 0.06 6.28
N LEU A 72 20.32 1.17 6.57
CA LEU A 72 19.78 1.40 7.91
C LEU A 72 18.89 0.23 8.30
N THR A 73 19.08 -0.30 9.51
CA THR A 73 18.21 -1.34 10.06
C THR A 73 17.42 -0.82 11.26
N ASP A 74 16.27 -1.44 11.51
CA ASP A 74 15.50 -1.24 12.72
C ASP A 74 16.08 -2.06 13.89
N ALA A 75 15.43 -1.94 15.06
CA ALA A 75 15.86 -2.65 16.28
C ALA A 75 15.80 -4.18 16.15
N ASP A 76 15.05 -4.73 15.19
CA ASP A 76 14.95 -6.15 14.89
C ASP A 76 15.99 -6.59 13.83
N GLY A 77 16.83 -5.66 13.35
CA GLY A 77 17.84 -5.92 12.32
C GLY A 77 17.28 -5.95 10.90
N LYS A 78 16.01 -5.57 10.69
CA LYS A 78 15.40 -5.51 9.35
C LYS A 78 15.73 -4.17 8.68
N VAL A 79 16.05 -4.23 7.39
CA VAL A 79 16.36 -3.03 6.59
C VAL A 79 15.15 -2.08 6.53
N VAL A 80 15.39 -0.82 6.87
CA VAL A 80 14.48 0.30 6.65
C VAL A 80 14.58 0.67 5.17
N GLY A 81 13.55 0.32 4.40
CA GLY A 81 13.50 0.53 2.96
C GLY A 81 13.35 2.00 2.55
N ASN A 82 13.09 2.22 1.26
CA ASN A 82 12.85 3.55 0.72
C ASN A 82 11.63 4.20 1.40
N MET A 83 11.74 5.48 1.72
CA MET A 83 10.73 6.26 2.45
C MET A 83 10.26 7.44 1.60
N ARG A 84 8.97 7.79 1.68
CA ARG A 84 8.31 8.91 0.99
C ARG A 84 7.72 9.90 2.00
N ALA A 85 7.36 11.12 1.56
CA ALA A 85 6.75 12.12 2.44
C ALA A 85 5.44 11.64 3.10
N GLU A 86 4.65 10.87 2.35
CA GLU A 86 3.37 10.31 2.79
C GLU A 86 3.51 9.34 3.97
N ASP A 87 4.69 8.71 4.13
CA ASP A 87 4.98 7.85 5.28
C ASP A 87 5.01 8.63 6.61
N PHE A 88 5.12 9.96 6.57
CA PHE A 88 5.35 10.83 7.73
C PHE A 88 4.25 11.87 8.01
N ILE A 89 3.06 11.75 7.43
CA ILE A 89 1.99 12.76 7.60
C ILE A 89 1.59 12.92 9.08
N LYS A 90 1.62 14.18 9.53
CA LYS A 90 1.38 14.65 10.90
C LYS A 90 -0.04 14.34 11.40
N SER A 91 -0.20 13.22 12.09
CA SER A 91 -1.20 13.10 13.15
C SER A 91 -0.52 13.24 14.50
N THR A 92 -1.07 14.10 15.35
CA THR A 92 -0.61 14.33 16.71
C THR A 92 -0.65 13.03 17.53
N GLY A 93 0.54 12.53 17.86
CA GLY A 93 0.75 11.50 18.88
C GLY A 93 0.59 10.06 18.38
N SER A 94 1.69 9.31 18.39
CA SER A 94 1.76 7.83 18.34
C SER A 94 1.84 7.12 16.98
N ALA A 95 2.43 7.71 15.94
CA ALA A 95 2.64 7.02 14.66
C ALA A 95 4.12 6.89 14.29
N LEU A 96 4.91 6.28 15.17
CA LEU A 96 6.35 6.23 14.95
C LEU A 96 6.97 4.92 15.42
N HIS A 97 6.26 3.82 15.10
CA HIS A 97 6.72 2.42 14.97
C HIS A 97 5.61 1.47 14.51
N SER A 98 4.45 1.95 14.08
CA SER A 98 3.26 1.11 14.05
C SER A 98 3.14 0.35 12.73
N TYR A 99 4.00 -0.67 12.58
CA TYR A 99 3.57 -1.86 11.87
C TYR A 99 2.61 -2.60 12.80
N GLU A 100 1.34 -2.65 12.41
CA GLU A 100 0.39 -3.55 13.04
C GLU A 100 0.34 -4.86 12.28
N LYS A 101 0.03 -5.91 13.03
CA LYS A 101 -0.30 -7.22 12.48
C LYS A 101 -1.82 -7.29 12.44
N THR A 102 -2.37 -7.55 11.27
CA THR A 102 -3.79 -7.89 11.12
C THR A 102 -3.91 -9.25 10.47
N ASP A 103 -4.98 -9.96 10.78
CA ASP A 103 -5.38 -11.10 9.98
C ASP A 103 -6.18 -10.57 8.77
N LEU A 104 -5.96 -11.16 7.61
CA LEU A 104 -6.69 -10.88 6.38
C LEU A 104 -7.40 -12.13 5.90
N THR A 105 -8.58 -11.92 5.32
CA THR A 105 -9.25 -12.91 4.48
C THR A 105 -9.18 -12.47 3.04
N LEU A 106 -8.53 -13.25 2.18
CA LEU A 106 -8.43 -12.97 0.75
C LEU A 106 -9.13 -14.06 -0.06
N TYR A 107 -9.68 -13.69 -1.21
CA TYR A 107 -10.33 -14.61 -2.14
C TYR A 107 -9.49 -14.72 -3.42
N PHE A 108 -9.22 -15.95 -3.83
CA PHE A 108 -8.47 -16.29 -5.04
C PHE A 108 -9.24 -17.33 -5.86
N GLY A 109 -8.78 -17.62 -7.08
CA GLY A 109 -9.34 -18.72 -7.87
C GLY A 109 -8.89 -20.07 -7.33
N ASN A 110 -9.76 -21.09 -7.37
CA ASN A 110 -9.33 -22.47 -7.20
C ASN A 110 -8.39 -22.89 -8.34
N GLU A 111 -7.77 -24.06 -8.21
CA GLU A 111 -6.83 -24.61 -9.19
C GLU A 111 -7.41 -24.68 -10.61
N GLU A 112 -8.71 -24.92 -10.74
CA GLU A 112 -9.43 -25.01 -12.02
C GLU A 112 -9.93 -23.66 -12.58
N GLY A 113 -9.83 -22.57 -11.82
CA GLY A 113 -10.36 -21.24 -12.20
C GLY A 113 -11.90 -21.14 -12.24
N THR A 114 -12.60 -22.13 -11.69
CA THR A 114 -14.07 -22.28 -11.74
C THR A 114 -14.81 -21.75 -10.50
N ALA A 115 -14.10 -21.51 -9.39
CA ALA A 115 -14.68 -21.05 -8.14
C ALA A 115 -13.70 -20.20 -7.32
N LEU A 116 -14.23 -19.43 -6.37
CA LEU A 116 -13.42 -18.70 -5.40
C LEU A 116 -13.12 -19.55 -4.17
N VAL A 117 -11.87 -19.46 -3.71
CA VAL A 117 -11.38 -20.08 -2.48
C VAL A 117 -10.89 -19.00 -1.53
N LYS A 118 -11.11 -19.24 -0.24
CA LYS A 118 -10.76 -18.32 0.84
C LYS A 118 -9.39 -18.68 1.41
N GLU A 119 -8.49 -17.72 1.44
CA GLU A 119 -7.22 -17.81 2.17
C GLU A 119 -7.25 -16.91 3.41
N ALA A 120 -6.86 -17.45 4.56
CA ALA A 120 -6.74 -16.72 5.81
C ALA A 120 -5.27 -16.43 6.10
N TRP A 121 -4.85 -15.20 5.90
CA TRP A 121 -3.48 -14.76 6.13
C TRP A 121 -3.38 -14.19 7.53
N LYS A 122 -2.45 -14.70 8.33
CA LYS A 122 -2.30 -14.30 9.74
C LYS A 122 -1.12 -13.36 9.92
N GLU A 123 -1.26 -12.46 10.88
CA GLU A 123 -0.18 -11.55 11.28
C GLU A 123 0.43 -10.74 10.13
N VAL A 124 -0.40 -10.37 9.15
CA VAL A 124 0.02 -9.56 7.99
C VAL A 124 0.48 -8.21 8.50
N ARG A 125 1.78 -7.97 8.38
CA ARG A 125 2.41 -6.72 8.79
C ARG A 125 2.05 -5.62 7.78
N HIS A 126 1.55 -4.51 8.28
CA HIS A 126 1.23 -3.34 7.47
C HIS A 126 1.45 -2.07 8.28
N ASN A 127 1.69 -0.95 7.59
CA ASN A 127 1.76 0.36 8.22
C ASN A 127 0.35 0.74 8.72
N THR A 128 0.18 1.14 9.98
CA THR A 128 -1.14 1.54 10.52
C THR A 128 -1.78 2.72 9.80
N ASN A 129 -1.00 3.52 9.08
CA ASN A 129 -1.52 4.62 8.28
C ASN A 129 -2.08 4.16 6.93
N MET A 130 -1.83 2.90 6.55
CA MET A 130 -2.40 2.29 5.35
C MET A 130 -3.85 1.88 5.62
N PRO A 131 -4.82 2.38 4.83
CA PRO A 131 -6.19 1.91 4.92
C PRO A 131 -6.30 0.42 4.62
N ILE A 132 -7.20 -0.29 5.31
CA ILE A 132 -7.36 -1.75 5.20
C ILE A 132 -7.70 -2.19 3.77
N GLU A 133 -8.52 -1.41 3.05
CA GLU A 133 -8.89 -1.66 1.67
C GLU A 133 -7.70 -1.56 0.71
N LYS A 134 -6.75 -0.65 0.97
CA LYS A 134 -5.52 -0.54 0.18
C LYS A 134 -4.65 -1.76 0.41
N LEU A 135 -4.44 -2.12 1.68
CA LEU A 135 -3.67 -3.31 2.06
C LEU A 135 -4.23 -4.57 1.39
N VAL A 136 -5.54 -4.79 1.46
CA VAL A 136 -6.21 -5.95 0.87
C VAL A 136 -5.94 -6.04 -0.64
N VAL A 137 -6.09 -4.94 -1.37
CA VAL A 137 -5.88 -4.93 -2.83
C VAL A 137 -4.40 -5.17 -3.16
N GLU A 138 -3.47 -4.57 -2.42
CA GLU A 138 -2.04 -4.83 -2.61
C GLU A 138 -1.70 -6.32 -2.37
N ARG A 139 -2.30 -6.97 -1.35
CA ARG A 139 -2.11 -8.43 -1.16
C ARG A 139 -2.74 -9.27 -2.25
N LEU A 140 -3.88 -8.89 -2.80
CA LEU A 140 -4.45 -9.57 -3.96
C LEU A 140 -3.55 -9.47 -5.20
N MET A 141 -2.86 -8.34 -5.37
CA MET A 141 -1.90 -8.12 -6.46
C MET A 141 -0.60 -8.92 -6.28
N GLU A 142 -0.18 -9.19 -5.04
CA GLU A 142 0.93 -10.12 -4.74
C GLU A 142 0.59 -11.56 -5.15
N GLY A 143 -0.70 -11.91 -5.15
CA GLY A 143 -1.20 -13.24 -5.47
C GLY A 143 -1.38 -14.14 -4.25
N PRO A 144 -1.86 -15.38 -4.44
CA PRO A 144 -2.08 -16.32 -3.35
C PRO A 144 -0.76 -16.76 -2.71
N ASP A 145 -0.77 -16.94 -1.39
CA ASP A 145 0.39 -17.46 -0.66
C ASP A 145 0.51 -18.98 -0.86
N SER A 146 -0.62 -19.65 -1.08
CA SER A 146 -0.62 -21.04 -1.49
C SER A 146 -0.34 -21.16 -2.98
N GLY A 147 0.72 -21.88 -3.35
CA GLY A 147 1.06 -22.16 -4.76
C GLY A 147 0.06 -23.05 -5.49
N GLN A 148 -1.13 -23.29 -4.93
CA GLN A 148 -2.20 -24.12 -5.51
C GLN A 148 -3.38 -23.31 -6.03
N HIS A 149 -3.54 -22.07 -5.58
CA HIS A 149 -4.63 -21.19 -6.00
C HIS A 149 -4.18 -20.29 -7.14
N GLN A 150 -5.15 -19.84 -7.93
CA GLN A 150 -4.89 -18.97 -9.08
C GLN A 150 -5.00 -17.48 -8.69
N PRO A 151 -4.08 -16.62 -9.16
CA PRO A 151 -4.16 -15.19 -8.95
C PRO A 151 -5.34 -14.58 -9.71
N VAL A 152 -5.99 -13.59 -9.09
CA VAL A 152 -7.18 -12.93 -9.66
C VAL A 152 -6.85 -11.59 -10.35
N LEU A 153 -5.65 -11.07 -10.14
CA LEU A 153 -5.10 -9.88 -10.80
C LEU A 153 -3.78 -10.25 -11.46
N ALA A 154 -3.59 -9.83 -12.71
CA ALA A 154 -2.32 -10.03 -13.39
C ALA A 154 -1.21 -9.12 -12.83
N PRO A 155 0.07 -9.54 -12.88
CA PRO A 155 1.21 -8.77 -12.33
C PRO A 155 1.36 -7.36 -12.92
N GLU A 156 0.86 -7.13 -14.13
CA GLU A 156 0.93 -5.85 -14.84
C GLU A 156 -0.14 -4.85 -14.39
N VAL A 157 -1.19 -5.31 -13.69
CA VAL A 157 -2.24 -4.45 -13.15
C VAL A 157 -1.65 -3.56 -12.07
N ARG A 158 -1.98 -2.28 -12.06
CA ARG A 158 -1.54 -1.34 -11.01
C ARG A 158 -2.71 -0.73 -10.26
N LEU A 159 -2.59 -0.67 -8.94
CA LEU A 159 -3.49 0.12 -8.10
C LEU A 159 -3.06 1.59 -8.13
N ILE A 160 -3.94 2.46 -8.61
CA ILE A 160 -3.75 3.92 -8.57
C ILE A 160 -4.11 4.46 -7.18
N GLY A 161 -5.16 3.92 -6.57
CA GLY A 161 -5.53 4.28 -5.20
C GLY A 161 -6.89 3.76 -4.77
N THR A 162 -7.18 3.94 -3.48
CA THR A 162 -8.46 3.58 -2.88
C THR A 162 -9.05 4.76 -2.10
N SER A 163 -10.38 4.78 -1.94
CA SER A 163 -11.06 5.68 -1.01
C SER A 163 -12.37 5.07 -0.54
N VAL A 164 -12.81 5.42 0.66
CA VAL A 164 -14.10 4.94 1.20
C VAL A 164 -15.01 6.13 1.49
N LYS A 165 -16.23 6.08 0.98
CA LYS A 165 -17.27 7.08 1.24
C LYS A 165 -18.64 6.42 1.35
N ASP A 166 -19.38 6.73 2.40
CA ASP A 166 -20.76 6.26 2.63
C ASP A 166 -20.94 4.72 2.60
N GLY A 167 -19.88 3.98 2.96
CA GLY A 167 -19.84 2.51 2.92
C GLY A 167 -19.58 1.91 1.54
N ILE A 168 -19.17 2.74 0.56
CA ILE A 168 -18.69 2.33 -0.75
C ILE A 168 -17.17 2.51 -0.79
N CYS A 169 -16.45 1.45 -1.14
CA CYS A 169 -15.02 1.50 -1.42
C CYS A 169 -14.79 1.72 -2.91
N TYR A 170 -14.13 2.81 -3.29
CA TYR A 170 -13.71 3.08 -4.66
C TYR A 170 -12.29 2.56 -4.82
N VAL A 171 -12.08 1.65 -5.77
CA VAL A 171 -10.78 1.08 -6.10
C VAL A 171 -10.44 1.46 -7.52
N ASN A 172 -9.37 2.21 -7.70
CA ASN A 172 -8.96 2.74 -8.99
C ASN A 172 -7.75 1.98 -9.51
N PHE A 173 -7.89 1.27 -10.62
CA PHE A 173 -6.81 0.57 -11.30
C PHE A 173 -6.38 1.30 -12.57
N ASP A 174 -5.22 0.93 -13.11
CA ASP A 174 -4.80 1.32 -14.44
C ASP A 174 -5.51 0.51 -15.55
N GLU A 175 -5.25 0.86 -16.81
CA GLU A 175 -5.88 0.23 -17.96
C GLU A 175 -5.50 -1.26 -18.16
N ASN A 176 -4.42 -1.72 -17.52
CA ASN A 176 -4.00 -3.11 -17.61
C ASN A 176 -5.02 -4.05 -16.95
N PHE A 177 -5.81 -3.57 -15.98
CA PHE A 177 -6.93 -4.33 -15.44
C PHE A 177 -7.91 -4.80 -16.53
N LEU A 178 -8.17 -3.98 -17.56
CA LEU A 178 -9.08 -4.35 -18.64
C LEU A 178 -8.46 -5.34 -19.63
N ARG A 179 -7.13 -5.33 -19.75
CA ARG A 179 -6.36 -6.14 -20.71
C ARG A 179 -5.83 -7.44 -20.11
N GLN A 180 -5.91 -7.60 -18.79
CA GLN A 180 -5.35 -8.76 -18.09
C GLN A 180 -5.90 -10.07 -18.67
N GLU A 181 -5.02 -11.05 -18.85
CA GLU A 181 -5.38 -12.41 -19.24
C GLU A 181 -5.37 -13.31 -18.01
N SER A 182 -6.39 -14.14 -17.86
CA SER A 182 -6.55 -15.06 -16.74
C SER A 182 -7.43 -16.22 -17.20
N GLU A 183 -7.17 -17.41 -16.66
CA GLU A 183 -8.02 -18.60 -16.84
C GLU A 183 -9.28 -18.55 -15.96
N ILE A 184 -9.29 -17.67 -14.94
CA ILE A 184 -10.44 -17.44 -14.07
C ILE A 184 -11.54 -16.69 -14.82
N ASP A 185 -12.81 -17.06 -14.60
CA ASP A 185 -13.93 -16.30 -15.15
C ASP A 185 -13.85 -14.82 -14.72
N PRO A 186 -14.01 -13.85 -15.64
CA PRO A 186 -13.94 -12.43 -15.33
C PRO A 186 -14.86 -11.98 -14.18
N ALA A 187 -16.02 -12.62 -14.02
CA ALA A 187 -16.95 -12.33 -12.92
C ALA A 187 -16.35 -12.74 -11.57
N LEU A 188 -15.69 -13.90 -11.51
CA LEU A 188 -14.99 -14.36 -10.31
C LEU A 188 -13.81 -13.46 -9.96
N GLN A 189 -13.08 -12.92 -10.95
CA GLN A 189 -12.01 -11.94 -10.68
C GLN A 189 -12.55 -10.67 -10.01
N VAL A 190 -13.68 -10.14 -10.50
CA VAL A 190 -14.34 -8.98 -9.88
C VAL A 190 -14.83 -9.35 -8.48
N GLU A 191 -15.52 -10.48 -8.32
CA GLU A 191 -16.01 -10.94 -7.03
C GLU A 191 -14.89 -11.16 -6.01
N ALA A 192 -13.73 -11.65 -6.42
CA ALA A 192 -12.59 -11.86 -5.54
C ALA A 192 -12.12 -10.55 -4.90
N VAL A 193 -11.98 -9.49 -5.70
CA VAL A 193 -11.62 -8.15 -5.20
C VAL A 193 -12.72 -7.63 -4.26
N VAL A 194 -13.97 -7.72 -4.68
CA VAL A 194 -15.13 -7.20 -3.92
C VAL A 194 -15.28 -7.90 -2.58
N ARG A 195 -15.28 -9.24 -2.56
CA ARG A 195 -15.42 -10.05 -1.36
C ARG A 195 -14.27 -9.83 -0.39
N SER A 196 -13.04 -9.79 -0.88
CA SER A 196 -11.87 -9.54 -0.02
C SER A 196 -11.96 -8.18 0.65
N ILE A 197 -12.36 -7.12 -0.06
CA ILE A 197 -12.49 -5.79 0.54
C ILE A 197 -13.61 -5.75 1.57
N ILE A 198 -14.78 -6.29 1.25
CA ILE A 198 -15.95 -6.25 2.16
C ILE A 198 -15.68 -7.06 3.44
N GLU A 199 -15.04 -8.22 3.34
CA GLU A 199 -14.77 -9.08 4.49
C GLU A 199 -13.81 -8.43 5.50
N ASN A 200 -12.81 -7.67 5.03
CA ASN A 200 -11.83 -7.01 5.90
C ASN A 200 -12.21 -5.57 6.26
N GLY A 201 -13.00 -4.91 5.41
CA GLY A 201 -13.34 -3.49 5.52
C GLY A 201 -14.56 -3.23 6.39
N LYS A 202 -14.35 -2.79 7.64
CA LYS A 202 -15.44 -2.45 8.55
C LYS A 202 -16.35 -1.36 7.96
N GLY A 203 -17.63 -1.69 7.79
CA GLY A 203 -18.65 -0.75 7.29
C GLY A 203 -18.67 -0.59 5.76
N ILE A 204 -17.78 -1.27 5.03
CA ILE A 204 -17.81 -1.33 3.57
C ILE A 204 -18.84 -2.38 3.16
N ARG A 205 -19.78 -1.98 2.31
CA ARG A 205 -20.88 -2.85 1.84
C ARG A 205 -20.86 -3.03 0.33
N LEU A 206 -20.24 -2.08 -0.37
CA LEU A 206 -20.16 -2.05 -1.81
C LEU A 206 -18.75 -1.62 -2.24
N VAL A 207 -18.34 -2.06 -3.43
CA VAL A 207 -17.05 -1.74 -4.04
C VAL A 207 -17.28 -1.24 -5.46
N GLN A 208 -16.87 -0.01 -5.74
CA GLN A 208 -16.84 0.57 -7.08
C GLN A 208 -15.45 0.39 -7.68
N ILE A 209 -15.36 -0.26 -8.82
CA ILE A 209 -14.12 -0.36 -9.59
C ILE A 209 -14.06 0.80 -10.59
N LEU A 210 -12.93 1.50 -10.62
CA LEU A 210 -12.63 2.59 -11.53
C LEU A 210 -11.38 2.24 -12.34
N ILE A 211 -11.33 2.72 -13.58
CA ILE A 211 -10.15 2.60 -14.45
C ILE A 211 -9.66 4.01 -14.81
N ASN A 212 -8.45 4.37 -14.37
CA ASN A 212 -7.91 5.72 -14.52
C ASN A 212 -8.90 6.81 -14.07
N GLY A 213 -9.60 6.55 -12.96
CA GLY A 213 -10.57 7.47 -12.35
C GLY A 213 -11.94 7.52 -13.02
N LYS A 214 -12.20 6.65 -14.01
CA LYS A 214 -13.50 6.58 -14.71
C LYS A 214 -14.25 5.30 -14.36
N ASP A 215 -15.55 5.44 -14.13
CA ASP A 215 -16.51 4.34 -14.14
C ASP A 215 -17.00 4.07 -15.59
N GLY A 216 -17.92 3.13 -15.75
CA GLY A 216 -18.58 2.87 -17.03
C GLY A 216 -17.72 2.16 -18.08
N GLN A 217 -16.58 1.63 -17.68
CA GLN A 217 -15.80 0.72 -18.53
C GLN A 217 -16.44 -0.67 -18.54
N ASN A 218 -16.17 -1.44 -19.59
CA ASN A 218 -16.59 -2.83 -19.70
C ASN A 218 -15.38 -3.75 -19.52
N TYR A 219 -15.46 -4.65 -18.53
CA TYR A 219 -14.47 -5.69 -18.31
C TYR A 219 -14.99 -7.03 -18.83
N LYS A 220 -14.61 -7.41 -20.05
CA LYS A 220 -14.92 -8.72 -20.66
C LYS A 220 -16.42 -9.09 -20.56
N GLY A 221 -17.29 -8.14 -20.85
CA GLY A 221 -18.74 -8.28 -20.76
C GLY A 221 -19.35 -7.84 -19.43
N ILE A 222 -18.57 -7.38 -18.45
CA ILE A 222 -19.07 -6.91 -17.16
C ILE A 222 -19.04 -5.38 -17.15
N SER A 223 -20.18 -4.74 -16.93
CA SER A 223 -20.24 -3.28 -16.73
C SER A 223 -19.64 -2.91 -15.37
N LEU A 224 -18.66 -2.01 -15.36
CA LEU A 224 -18.09 -1.41 -14.15
C LEU A 224 -18.77 -0.07 -13.78
N GLU A 225 -19.94 0.24 -14.33
CA GLU A 225 -20.64 1.51 -14.06
C GLU A 225 -21.21 1.56 -12.64
N GLN A 226 -21.67 0.44 -12.11
CA GLN A 226 -22.33 0.35 -10.81
C GLN A 226 -21.44 -0.35 -9.78
N PRO A 227 -21.58 0.00 -8.49
CA PRO A 227 -20.79 -0.64 -7.45
C PRO A 227 -21.30 -2.06 -7.16
N PHE A 228 -20.37 -2.96 -6.86
CA PHE A 228 -20.62 -4.38 -6.61
C PHE A 228 -20.78 -4.67 -5.13
N GLY A 229 -21.69 -5.58 -4.78
CA GLY A 229 -21.82 -6.17 -3.45
C GLY A 229 -21.37 -7.63 -3.43
N ILE A 230 -21.75 -8.38 -2.39
CA ILE A 230 -21.45 -9.82 -2.26
C ILE A 230 -22.29 -10.72 -3.18
N GLU A 231 -23.24 -10.14 -3.90
CA GLU A 231 -24.08 -10.83 -4.87
C GLU A 231 -23.27 -11.22 -6.11
N PRO A 232 -23.65 -12.32 -6.81
CA PRO A 232 -22.94 -12.77 -8.00
C PRO A 232 -22.87 -11.70 -9.10
N VAL A 233 -21.70 -11.54 -9.69
CA VAL A 233 -21.47 -10.61 -10.81
C VAL A 233 -22.01 -11.21 -12.09
N ARG A 234 -22.72 -10.40 -12.89
CA ARG A 234 -23.38 -10.84 -14.12
C ARG A 234 -22.77 -10.16 -15.34
N LYS A 235 -22.69 -10.88 -16.44
CA LYS A 235 -22.27 -10.32 -17.74
C LYS A 235 -23.47 -9.66 -18.42
N GLU A 236 -23.21 -8.58 -19.16
CA GLU A 236 -24.18 -7.90 -19.99
C GLU A 236 -24.82 -8.89 -20.98
N GLY A 237 -26.14 -9.09 -20.86
CA GLY A 237 -26.91 -10.00 -21.72
C GLY A 237 -27.49 -11.23 -21.02
N GLU A 238 -27.07 -11.55 -19.80
CA GLU A 238 -27.70 -12.62 -18.99
C GLU A 238 -28.94 -12.08 -18.26
N LYS A 239 -30.15 -12.51 -18.69
CA LYS A 239 -31.43 -12.11 -18.06
C LYS A 239 -31.64 -12.79 -16.70
N GLN A 240 -32.35 -12.07 -15.82
CA GLN A 240 -32.90 -12.55 -14.53
C GLN A 240 -33.77 -13.80 -14.67
#